data_AF-A0A7X4VYY1-F1
#
_entry.id   AF-A0A7X4VYY1-F1
#
_cell.length_a   1.000
_cell.length_b   1.000
_cell.length_c   1.000
_cell.angle_alpha   90.00
_cell.angle_beta   90.00
_cell.angle_gamma   90.00
#
_symmetry.space_group_name_H-M   'P 1'
#
loop_
_entity.id
_entity.type
_entity.pdbx_description
1 polymer ?
#
loop_
_entity_poly.entity_id
_entity_poly.type
_entity_poly.pdbx_seq_one_letter_code
_entity_poly.pdbx_strand_id
1 'polypeptide(L)'
;MNASRILEQLMKQAGGSGSRSNEGGQGLDIKGMLDGLSRQFGGGQGGDRQEDDNRGSGSGIDVKSLLGGGALGLLVGSKRGRKLGGKALKYGAIAGVGALAWKAWQSSRDGSSPSSWQGSAAPAEGEPVEQLGGEARERRSLELLQAMIMAARADGHIDEQERELIAGQIDALGADQELHAWVERQLQAPLDAEALAAQVDSPQAAREMYLISVAVVDEQNAMERAWLDQLGRALSLPGEVTAELEHQAREAG
;
A
#
# COMPACT_ATOMS: atom_id res chain seq x y z
N MET A 1 23.76 4.77 5.23
CA MET A 1 22.34 4.83 4.81
C MET A 1 21.53 3.86 5.65
N ASN A 2 20.28 4.21 5.93
CA ASN A 2 19.38 3.51 6.86
C ASN A 2 18.05 3.04 6.21
N ALA A 3 18.07 2.66 4.94
CA ALA A 3 16.92 2.24 4.16
C ALA A 3 16.22 0.97 4.70
N SER A 4 16.94 0.01 5.27
CA SER A 4 16.33 -1.18 5.91
C SER A 4 15.49 -0.81 7.12
N ARG A 5 15.91 0.20 7.90
CA ARG A 5 15.14 0.71 9.05
C ARG A 5 13.87 1.42 8.58
N ILE A 6 13.96 2.16 7.47
CA ILE A 6 12.80 2.79 6.83
C ILE A 6 11.80 1.75 6.34
N LEU A 7 12.27 0.74 5.61
CA LEU A 7 11.43 -0.36 5.14
C LEU A 7 10.77 -1.07 6.34
N GLU A 8 11.52 -1.34 7.40
CA GLU A 8 10.99 -1.92 8.64
C GLU A 8 9.94 -1.04 9.31
N GLN A 9 10.15 0.28 9.37
CA GLN A 9 9.22 1.23 9.95
C GLN A 9 7.94 1.34 9.11
N LEU A 10 8.08 1.33 7.78
CA LEU A 10 6.97 1.28 6.84
C LEU A 10 6.17 -0.02 6.99
N MET A 11 6.85 -1.15 7.15
CA MET A 11 6.20 -2.43 7.45
C MET A 11 5.48 -2.46 8.79
N LYS A 12 6.07 -1.87 9.84
CA LYS A 12 5.43 -1.76 11.16
C LYS A 12 4.20 -0.85 11.12
N GLN A 13 4.23 0.23 10.33
CA GLN A 13 3.10 1.14 10.19
C GLN A 13 1.95 0.52 9.39
N ALA A 14 2.25 -0.24 8.34
CA ALA A 14 1.25 -0.94 7.53
C ALA A 14 0.72 -2.23 8.18
N GLY A 15 1.54 -2.93 8.97
CA GLY A 15 1.16 -4.13 9.70
C GLY A 15 0.55 -3.89 11.09
N GLY A 16 0.28 -2.63 11.47
CA GLY A 16 0.12 -2.25 12.87
C GLY A 16 -0.81 -1.08 13.17
N SER A 17 -2.10 -1.19 12.81
CA SER A 17 -3.19 -0.66 13.65
C SER A 17 -3.86 -1.81 14.42
N GLY A 18 -3.05 -2.56 15.17
CA GLY A 18 -3.49 -3.71 15.94
C GLY A 18 -2.66 -3.84 17.21
N SER A 19 -3.26 -3.45 18.33
CA SER A 19 -2.83 -3.75 19.70
C SER A 19 -1.51 -3.12 20.21
N ARG A 20 -1.63 -1.92 20.78
CA ARG A 20 -0.97 -1.60 22.05
C ARG A 20 -2.02 -1.59 23.15
N SER A 21 -2.44 -2.78 23.59
CA SER A 21 -3.14 -2.91 24.86
C SER A 21 -2.14 -2.76 25.99
N ASN A 22 -2.22 -1.59 26.60
CA ASN A 22 -1.76 -1.22 27.93
C ASN A 22 -1.74 -2.41 28.91
N GLU A 23 -0.57 -2.69 29.48
CA GLU A 23 -0.43 -3.49 30.70
C GLU A 23 -1.26 -2.84 31.81
N GLY A 24 -2.28 -3.56 32.30
CA GLY A 24 -3.02 -3.15 33.48
C GLY A 24 -4.48 -3.60 33.48
N GLY A 25 -4.73 -4.80 34.01
CA GLY A 25 -5.93 -5.10 34.78
C GLY A 25 -7.24 -5.37 34.02
N GLN A 26 -7.80 -6.54 34.33
CA GLN A 26 -9.22 -6.92 34.26
C GLN A 26 -9.78 -7.24 32.87
N GLY A 27 -10.27 -8.48 32.76
CA GLY A 27 -10.91 -9.02 31.57
C GLY A 27 -12.12 -8.18 31.15
N LEU A 28 -12.24 -7.98 29.84
CA LEU A 28 -13.41 -7.36 29.24
C LEU A 28 -14.57 -8.35 29.26
N ASP A 29 -15.52 -8.12 30.15
CA ASP A 29 -16.79 -8.83 30.26
C ASP A 29 -17.68 -8.55 29.04
N ILE A 30 -17.52 -9.38 28.00
CA ILE A 30 -18.37 -9.41 26.80
C ILE A 30 -19.87 -9.58 27.17
N LYS A 31 -20.14 -10.23 28.31
CA LYS A 31 -21.49 -10.44 28.84
C LYS A 31 -22.15 -9.15 29.34
N GLY A 32 -21.36 -8.19 29.86
CA GLY A 32 -21.87 -6.89 30.31
C GLY A 32 -22.29 -5.98 29.16
N MET A 33 -21.58 -6.06 28.02
CA MET A 33 -21.94 -5.30 26.82
C MET A 33 -23.23 -5.83 26.14
N LEU A 34 -23.44 -7.15 26.14
CA LEU A 34 -24.67 -7.73 25.57
C LEU A 34 -25.91 -7.36 26.38
N ASP A 35 -25.77 -7.28 27.70
CA ASP A 35 -26.86 -6.96 28.63
C ASP A 35 -27.22 -5.47 28.65
N GLY A 36 -26.30 -4.60 28.21
CA GLY A 36 -26.57 -3.20 27.92
C GLY A 36 -27.32 -3.01 26.59
N LEU A 37 -26.98 -3.82 25.57
CA LEU A 37 -27.63 -3.75 24.26
C LEU A 37 -29.07 -4.29 24.30
N SER A 38 -29.33 -5.33 25.09
CA SER A 38 -30.68 -5.91 25.26
C SER A 38 -31.64 -4.94 25.94
N ARG A 39 -31.18 -4.13 26.89
CA ARG A 39 -31.97 -3.07 27.54
C ARG A 39 -32.27 -1.90 26.61
N GLN A 40 -31.40 -1.63 25.64
CA GLN A 40 -31.62 -0.58 24.66
C GLN A 40 -32.51 -1.03 23.49
N PHE A 41 -32.64 -2.34 23.26
CA PHE A 41 -33.45 -2.91 22.17
C PHE A 41 -34.72 -3.66 22.63
N GLY A 42 -34.91 -3.88 23.93
CA GLY A 42 -36.01 -4.71 24.45
C GLY A 42 -36.67 -4.11 25.69
N GLY A 43 -37.62 -3.20 25.49
CA GLY A 43 -38.59 -2.86 26.53
C GLY A 43 -39.15 -1.45 26.46
N GLY A 44 -40.39 -1.31 25.97
CA GLY A 44 -41.10 -0.03 26.00
C GLY A 44 -42.45 -0.05 25.31
N GLN A 45 -43.37 -0.90 25.78
CA GLN A 45 -44.79 -0.85 25.42
C GLN A 45 -45.52 0.09 26.39
N GLY A 46 -46.20 1.12 25.87
CA GLY A 46 -47.18 1.89 26.64
C GLY A 46 -47.53 3.28 26.07
N GLY A 47 -48.76 3.41 25.55
CA GLY A 47 -49.63 4.57 25.83
C GLY A 47 -49.78 5.69 24.79
N ASP A 48 -50.90 5.61 24.04
CA ASP A 48 -51.89 6.67 23.75
C ASP A 48 -51.57 7.95 22.94
N ARG A 49 -52.40 8.13 21.88
CA ARG A 49 -53.04 9.37 21.35
C ARG A 49 -52.12 10.37 20.63
N GLN A 50 -52.51 11.12 19.58
CA GLN A 50 -53.68 11.26 18.73
C GLN A 50 -53.30 12.34 17.67
N GLU A 51 -54.06 12.42 16.57
CA GLU A 51 -54.21 13.53 15.61
C GLU A 51 -53.34 13.60 14.33
N ASP A 52 -54.07 13.36 13.22
CA ASP A 52 -54.14 14.09 11.94
C ASP A 52 -53.09 15.18 11.65
N ASP A 53 -52.42 15.11 10.50
CA ASP A 53 -52.87 15.82 9.29
C ASP A 53 -51.83 15.71 8.14
N ASN A 54 -52.33 15.34 6.96
CA ASN A 54 -52.14 16.03 5.68
C ASN A 54 -50.72 16.24 5.06
N ARG A 55 -50.64 15.77 3.80
CA ARG A 55 -49.79 16.22 2.66
C ARG A 55 -48.33 15.76 2.57
N GLY A 56 -48.07 15.10 1.44
CA GLY A 56 -47.02 15.58 0.53
C GLY A 56 -45.97 14.55 0.16
N SER A 57 -46.21 13.88 -0.97
CA SER A 57 -45.18 13.23 -1.80
C SER A 57 -43.97 14.16 -2.00
N GLY A 58 -42.80 13.74 -1.55
CA GLY A 58 -41.54 14.45 -1.78
C GLY A 58 -40.33 13.68 -1.27
N SER A 59 -39.70 12.93 -2.18
CA SER A 59 -38.29 12.51 -2.23
C SER A 59 -37.43 12.87 -1.00
N GLY A 60 -37.17 11.87 -0.16
CA GLY A 60 -36.28 11.99 1.01
C GLY A 60 -34.81 12.19 0.61
N ILE A 61 -34.20 13.24 1.16
CA ILE A 61 -32.77 13.29 1.48
C ILE A 61 -32.69 13.86 2.90
N ASP A 62 -32.51 12.97 3.88
CA ASP A 62 -32.29 13.32 5.27
C ASP A 62 -30.86 13.86 5.45
N VAL A 63 -30.70 15.18 5.32
CA VAL A 63 -29.45 15.92 5.62
C VAL A 63 -29.04 15.79 7.09
N LYS A 64 -29.91 15.30 7.96
CA LYS A 64 -29.66 15.08 9.39
C LYS A 64 -28.73 13.89 9.68
N SER A 65 -28.49 13.00 8.72
CA SER A 65 -27.51 11.90 8.83
C SER A 65 -26.07 12.34 8.52
N LEU A 66 -25.84 13.58 8.10
CA LEU A 66 -24.53 14.09 7.67
C LEU A 66 -23.79 14.89 8.76
N LEU A 67 -24.29 14.84 10.00
CA LEU A 67 -23.82 15.67 11.12
C LEU A 67 -23.19 14.85 12.27
N GLY A 68 -22.82 13.61 11.98
CA GLY A 68 -22.18 12.68 12.94
C GLY A 68 -20.78 12.20 12.54
N GLY A 69 -20.18 12.75 11.47
CA GLY A 69 -18.82 12.41 11.03
C GLY A 69 -18.09 13.70 10.68
N GLY A 70 -16.98 13.96 11.38
CA GLY A 70 -16.19 15.19 11.26
C GLY A 70 -15.64 15.45 9.85
N ALA A 71 -14.83 16.51 9.72
CA ALA A 71 -14.27 17.06 8.49
C ALA A 71 -13.63 16.08 7.47
N LEU A 72 -13.52 14.79 7.79
CA LEU A 72 -13.11 13.68 6.93
C LEU A 72 -14.18 13.31 5.88
N GLY A 73 -15.47 13.53 6.14
CA GLY A 73 -16.56 13.17 5.21
C GLY A 73 -16.62 14.02 3.93
N LEU A 74 -16.12 15.26 3.98
CA LEU A 74 -16.15 16.19 2.84
C LEU A 74 -14.94 16.05 1.89
N LEU A 75 -13.92 15.29 2.27
CA LEU A 75 -12.73 15.06 1.43
C LEU A 75 -12.90 13.84 0.51
N VAL A 76 -13.75 12.87 0.86
CA VAL A 76 -14.02 11.69 0.03
C VAL A 76 -14.87 12.03 -1.21
N GLY A 77 -15.72 13.06 -1.13
CA GLY A 77 -16.69 13.38 -2.18
C GLY A 77 -16.25 14.37 -3.27
N SER A 78 -15.15 15.10 -3.09
CA SER A 78 -14.77 16.14 -4.07
C SER A 78 -13.77 15.61 -5.12
N LYS A 79 -13.94 16.00 -6.40
CA LYS A 79 -12.96 15.71 -7.47
C LYS A 79 -11.53 16.16 -7.12
N ARG A 80 -11.38 17.12 -6.20
CA ARG A 80 -10.10 17.64 -5.70
C ARG A 80 -9.54 16.81 -4.54
N GLY A 81 -10.41 16.26 -3.68
CA GLY A 81 -10.06 15.32 -2.62
C GLY A 81 -9.63 13.94 -3.14
N ARG A 82 -10.22 13.44 -4.24
CA ARG A 82 -9.68 12.26 -4.95
C ARG A 82 -8.26 12.48 -5.51
N LYS A 83 -7.96 13.69 -6.00
CA LYS A 83 -6.61 14.01 -6.51
C LYS A 83 -5.56 14.15 -5.41
N LEU A 84 -5.94 14.51 -4.19
CA LEU A 84 -5.02 14.59 -3.04
C LEU A 84 -4.96 13.26 -2.26
N GLY A 85 -6.09 12.58 -2.05
CA GLY A 85 -6.16 11.26 -1.41
C GLY A 85 -5.60 10.13 -2.28
N GLY A 86 -5.64 10.26 -3.62
CA GLY A 86 -5.03 9.31 -4.54
C GLY A 86 -3.51 9.38 -4.64
N LYS A 87 -2.87 10.47 -4.16
CA LYS A 87 -1.40 10.57 -4.12
C LYS A 87 -0.81 10.16 -2.76
N ALA A 88 -1.55 10.32 -1.66
CA ALA A 88 -1.08 9.94 -0.32
C ALA A 88 -1.05 8.42 -0.08
N LEU A 89 -1.87 7.64 -0.78
CA LEU A 89 -1.85 6.17 -0.74
C LEU A 89 -0.73 5.55 -1.58
N LYS A 90 -0.31 6.20 -2.68
CA LYS A 90 0.66 5.65 -3.66
C LYS A 90 2.04 5.33 -3.08
N TYR A 91 2.45 6.01 -2.01
CA TYR A 91 3.82 5.92 -1.47
C TYR A 91 3.87 5.29 -0.07
N GLY A 92 2.77 4.72 0.42
CA GLY A 92 2.60 4.37 1.84
C GLY A 92 2.50 2.88 2.18
N ALA A 93 2.41 1.96 1.21
CA ALA A 93 2.03 0.57 1.47
C ALA A 93 2.93 -0.45 0.75
N ILE A 94 4.23 -0.48 1.07
CA ILE A 94 5.16 -1.48 0.49
C ILE A 94 5.36 -2.68 1.41
N ALA A 95 4.54 -2.80 2.45
CA ALA A 95 4.67 -3.87 3.41
C ALA A 95 4.27 -5.21 2.83
N GLY A 96 5.14 -6.20 2.96
CA GLY A 96 4.91 -7.51 2.37
C GLY A 96 5.14 -7.55 0.86
N VAL A 97 5.86 -6.58 0.27
CA VAL A 97 6.20 -6.62 -1.16
C VAL A 97 6.91 -7.92 -1.54
N GLY A 98 7.82 -8.42 -0.71
CA GLY A 98 8.49 -9.69 -0.95
C GLY A 98 7.53 -10.88 -0.85
N ALA A 99 6.67 -10.86 0.17
CA ALA A 99 5.64 -11.88 0.34
C ALA A 99 4.64 -11.93 -0.82
N LEU A 100 4.20 -10.77 -1.32
CA LEU A 100 3.27 -10.65 -2.44
C LEU A 100 3.94 -11.05 -3.77
N ALA A 101 5.18 -10.62 -3.99
CA ALA A 101 5.97 -11.00 -5.16
C ALA A 101 6.21 -12.51 -5.23
N TRP A 102 6.44 -13.14 -4.08
CA TRP A 102 6.54 -14.59 -3.97
C TRP A 102 5.23 -15.28 -4.33
N LYS A 103 4.13 -14.84 -3.71
CA LYS A 103 2.79 -15.39 -3.93
C LYS A 103 2.39 -15.28 -5.41
N ALA A 104 2.62 -14.14 -6.04
CA ALA A 104 2.31 -13.92 -7.45
C ALA A 104 3.02 -14.93 -8.36
N TRP A 105 4.32 -15.14 -8.13
CA TRP A 105 5.08 -16.14 -8.89
C TRP A 105 4.55 -17.55 -8.68
N GLN A 106 4.23 -17.95 -7.44
CA GLN A 106 3.67 -19.27 -7.17
C GLN A 106 2.34 -19.48 -7.91
N SER A 107 1.44 -18.49 -7.85
CA SER A 107 0.17 -18.51 -8.57
C SER A 107 0.35 -18.63 -10.08
N SER A 108 1.34 -17.95 -10.66
CA SER A 108 1.62 -17.98 -12.10
C SER A 108 2.13 -19.34 -12.60
N ARG A 109 2.75 -20.15 -11.74
CA ARG A 109 3.27 -21.48 -12.08
C ARG A 109 2.23 -22.59 -11.97
N ASP A 110 1.36 -22.51 -10.97
CA ASP A 110 0.49 -23.62 -10.59
C ASP A 110 -0.90 -23.58 -11.26
N GLY A 111 -1.25 -22.50 -11.97
CA GLY A 111 -2.52 -22.37 -12.70
C GLY A 111 -3.79 -22.55 -11.83
N SER A 112 -3.65 -22.57 -10.50
CA SER A 112 -4.68 -22.89 -9.51
C SER A 112 -4.44 -22.07 -8.24
N SER A 113 -5.55 -21.66 -7.60
CA SER A 113 -5.66 -20.80 -6.41
C SER A 113 -4.56 -20.94 -5.33
N PRO A 114 -4.20 -19.85 -4.62
CA PRO A 114 -3.01 -19.77 -3.77
C PRO A 114 -3.16 -20.59 -2.50
N SER A 115 -2.60 -21.80 -2.46
CA SER A 115 -2.50 -22.60 -1.25
C SER A 115 -1.11 -22.47 -0.64
N SER A 116 -1.03 -21.75 0.49
CA SER A 116 -0.03 -21.84 1.57
C SER A 116 1.47 -21.72 1.21
N TRP A 117 2.18 -20.92 2.01
CA TRP A 117 3.64 -20.81 2.13
C TRP A 117 4.33 -22.13 2.52
N GLN A 118 4.20 -23.18 1.73
CA GLN A 118 4.70 -24.49 2.10
C GLN A 118 5.23 -25.26 0.89
N GLY A 119 6.50 -24.98 0.59
CA GLY A 119 7.41 -25.98 0.03
C GLY A 119 7.94 -25.71 -1.37
N SER A 120 9.24 -25.40 -1.41
CA SER A 120 10.16 -25.66 -2.52
C SER A 120 10.10 -24.72 -3.72
N ALA A 121 10.29 -23.43 -3.49
CA ALA A 121 11.17 -22.72 -4.42
C ALA A 121 12.58 -23.29 -4.26
N ALA A 122 13.24 -23.60 -5.37
CA ALA A 122 14.64 -23.96 -5.32
C ALA A 122 15.45 -22.81 -4.67
N PRO A 123 16.56 -23.09 -3.96
CA PRO A 123 17.46 -22.06 -3.41
C PRO A 123 17.90 -20.99 -4.42
N ALA A 124 17.73 -21.27 -5.73
CA ALA A 124 18.01 -20.36 -6.83
C ALA A 124 17.01 -19.18 -6.98
N GLU A 125 15.82 -19.25 -6.38
CA GLU A 125 14.82 -18.16 -6.50
C GLU A 125 15.17 -16.93 -5.64
N GLY A 126 15.95 -17.13 -4.57
CA GLY A 126 16.23 -16.10 -3.57
C GLY A 126 15.13 -15.93 -2.53
N GLU A 127 15.43 -15.17 -1.48
CA GLU A 127 14.55 -14.94 -0.34
C GLU A 127 13.81 -13.59 -0.45
N PRO A 128 12.56 -13.51 0.02
CA PRO A 128 11.84 -12.24 0.14
C PRO A 128 12.57 -11.20 0.99
N VAL A 129 12.46 -9.92 0.64
CA VAL A 129 13.12 -8.81 1.36
C VAL A 129 12.85 -8.81 2.88
N GLU A 130 11.67 -9.25 3.30
CA GLU A 130 11.29 -9.31 4.71
C GLU A 130 12.08 -10.38 5.50
N GLN A 131 12.58 -11.40 4.80
CA GLN A 131 13.36 -12.51 5.37
C GLN A 131 14.87 -12.25 5.32
N LEU A 132 15.32 -11.28 4.52
CA LEU A 132 16.72 -10.87 4.49
C LEU A 132 17.14 -10.24 5.82
N GLY A 133 18.40 -10.43 6.19
CA GLY A 133 19.03 -9.83 7.37
C GLY A 133 20.24 -8.97 7.02
N GLY A 134 20.59 -8.04 7.92
CA GLY A 134 21.82 -7.25 7.83
C GLY A 134 21.96 -6.44 6.53
N GLU A 135 23.15 -6.47 5.94
CA GLU A 135 23.51 -5.70 4.74
C GLU A 135 22.69 -6.09 3.50
N ALA A 136 22.32 -7.36 3.35
CA ALA A 136 21.52 -7.81 2.22
C ALA A 136 20.14 -7.15 2.19
N ARG A 137 19.50 -7.01 3.35
CA ARG A 137 18.22 -6.31 3.48
C ARG A 137 18.36 -4.82 3.21
N GLU A 138 19.42 -4.18 3.71
CA GLU A 138 19.71 -2.77 3.44
C GLU A 138 19.86 -2.50 1.94
N ARG A 139 20.69 -3.31 1.27
CA ARG A 139 20.88 -3.23 -0.18
C ARG A 139 19.58 -3.41 -0.94
N ARG A 140 18.82 -4.48 -0.67
CA ARG A 140 17.53 -4.72 -1.32
C ARG A 140 16.55 -3.57 -1.07
N SER A 141 16.52 -3.01 0.14
CA SER A 141 15.65 -1.87 0.47
C SER A 141 16.00 -0.62 -0.36
N LEU A 142 17.29 -0.35 -0.57
CA LEU A 142 17.74 0.74 -1.44
C LEU A 142 17.37 0.52 -2.90
N GLU A 143 17.51 -0.70 -3.41
CA GLU A 143 17.15 -1.04 -4.79
C GLU A 143 15.63 -0.91 -5.02
N LEU A 144 14.80 -1.35 -4.06
CA LEU A 144 13.35 -1.17 -4.14
C LEU A 144 12.94 0.30 -4.09
N LEU A 145 13.61 1.10 -3.23
CA LEU A 145 13.41 2.54 -3.21
C LEU A 145 13.84 3.20 -4.54
N GLN A 146 14.93 2.73 -5.16
CA GLN A 146 15.38 3.20 -6.46
C GLN A 146 14.34 2.88 -7.55
N ALA A 147 13.83 1.65 -7.59
CA ALA A 147 12.79 1.23 -8.52
C ALA A 147 11.53 2.09 -8.36
N MET A 148 11.10 2.34 -7.12
CA MET A 148 9.98 3.22 -6.80
C MET A 148 10.18 4.65 -7.32
N ILE A 149 11.37 5.23 -7.13
CA ILE A 149 11.71 6.58 -7.62
C ILE A 149 11.74 6.61 -9.16
N MET A 150 12.32 5.60 -9.81
CA MET A 150 12.34 5.55 -11.27
C MET A 150 10.93 5.40 -11.86
N ALA A 151 10.08 4.58 -11.23
CA ALA A 151 8.68 4.42 -11.60
C ALA A 151 7.90 5.74 -11.46
N ALA A 152 8.10 6.48 -10.37
CA ALA A 152 7.47 7.79 -10.17
C ALA A 152 7.90 8.85 -11.20
N ARG A 153 9.07 8.66 -11.83
CA ARG A 153 9.66 9.58 -12.81
C ARG A 153 9.30 9.25 -14.25
N ALA A 154 8.65 8.12 -14.50
CA ALA A 154 8.51 7.54 -15.83
C ALA A 154 7.74 8.44 -16.83
N ASP A 155 6.88 9.34 -16.35
CA ASP A 155 6.19 10.32 -17.18
C ASP A 155 7.03 11.56 -17.55
N GLY A 156 8.27 11.63 -17.06
CA GLY A 156 9.22 12.72 -17.30
C GLY A 156 8.99 13.97 -16.46
N HIS A 157 8.04 13.96 -15.52
CA HIS A 157 7.72 15.12 -14.69
C HIS A 157 7.89 14.76 -13.22
N ILE A 158 8.88 15.37 -12.58
CA ILE A 158 8.86 15.54 -11.13
C ILE A 158 8.96 17.03 -10.87
N ASP A 159 7.87 17.59 -10.36
CA ASP A 159 7.86 18.97 -9.92
C ASP A 159 8.39 19.12 -8.48
N GLU A 160 8.60 20.36 -8.05
CA GLU A 160 9.12 20.65 -6.72
C GLU A 160 8.20 20.14 -5.60
N GLN A 161 6.88 20.11 -5.82
CA GLN A 161 5.93 19.63 -4.82
C GLN A 161 6.07 18.11 -4.64
N GLU A 162 6.29 17.37 -5.73
CA GLU A 162 6.54 15.94 -5.68
C GLU A 162 7.87 15.62 -4.99
N ARG A 163 8.91 16.45 -5.20
CA ARG A 163 10.17 16.34 -4.45
C ARG A 163 9.96 16.54 -2.95
N GLU A 164 9.27 17.60 -2.56
CA GLU A 164 8.96 17.89 -1.15
C GLU A 164 8.13 16.76 -0.51
N LEU A 165 7.18 16.18 -1.24
CA LEU A 165 6.38 15.05 -0.75
C LEU A 165 7.23 13.79 -0.55
N ILE A 166 8.11 13.46 -1.50
CA ILE A 166 9.02 12.31 -1.38
C ILE A 166 9.98 12.53 -0.19
N ALA A 167 10.56 13.71 -0.07
CA ALA A 167 11.44 14.07 1.04
C ALA A 167 10.72 13.95 2.39
N GLY A 168 9.52 14.51 2.51
CA GLY A 168 8.72 14.46 3.74
C GLY A 168 8.28 13.03 4.12
N GLN A 169 7.99 12.18 3.13
CA GLN A 169 7.65 10.78 3.39
C GLN A 169 8.87 10.00 3.89
N ILE A 170 10.04 10.24 3.31
CA ILE A 170 11.29 9.59 3.69
C ILE A 170 11.76 10.09 5.07
N ASP A 171 11.55 11.37 5.39
CA ASP A 171 11.72 11.96 6.73
C ASP A 171 10.81 11.28 7.77
N ALA A 172 9.53 11.10 7.46
CA ALA A 172 8.56 10.45 8.36
C ALA A 172 8.95 9.00 8.68
N LEU A 173 9.72 8.36 7.79
CA LEU A 173 10.26 7.02 7.98
C LEU A 173 11.61 7.01 8.70
N GLY A 174 12.15 8.19 9.06
CA GLY A 174 13.36 8.33 9.87
C GLY A 174 14.66 8.29 9.07
N ALA A 175 14.66 8.76 7.83
CA ALA A 175 15.85 8.81 6.98
C ALA A 175 17.01 9.64 7.56
N ASP A 176 18.22 9.17 7.32
CA ASP A 176 19.44 9.93 7.60
C ASP A 176 19.80 10.88 6.44
N GLN A 177 20.66 11.87 6.71
CA GLN A 177 21.09 12.84 5.69
C GLN A 177 21.73 12.18 4.46
N GLU A 178 22.37 11.02 4.64
CA GLU A 178 23.01 10.29 3.55
C GLU A 178 21.95 9.74 2.58
N LEU A 179 20.85 9.21 3.11
CA LEU A 179 19.74 8.73 2.31
C LEU A 179 19.03 9.88 1.60
N HIS A 180 18.81 11.03 2.24
CA HIS A 180 18.26 12.21 1.55
C HIS A 180 19.12 12.61 0.35
N ALA A 181 20.44 12.73 0.54
CA ALA A 181 21.36 13.04 -0.54
C ALA A 181 21.41 11.95 -1.63
N TRP A 182 21.16 10.69 -1.27
CA TRP A 182 21.03 9.60 -2.23
C TRP A 182 19.74 9.71 -3.04
N VAL A 183 18.60 9.98 -2.41
CA VAL A 183 17.30 10.15 -3.08
C VAL A 183 17.36 11.31 -4.07
N GLU A 184 17.93 12.44 -3.69
CA GLU A 184 18.11 13.59 -4.59
C GLU A 184 18.92 13.24 -5.85
N ARG A 185 19.96 12.41 -5.69
CA ARG A 185 20.72 11.90 -6.85
C ARG A 185 19.88 10.97 -7.72
N GLN A 186 19.06 10.10 -7.12
CA GLN A 186 18.17 9.23 -7.89
C GLN A 186 17.08 10.02 -8.63
N LEU A 187 16.60 11.13 -8.08
CA LEU A 187 15.64 12.03 -8.73
C LEU A 187 16.22 12.73 -9.97
N GLN A 188 17.54 12.77 -10.12
CA GLN A 188 18.25 13.39 -11.24
C GLN A 188 18.90 12.36 -12.19
N ALA A 189 19.00 11.10 -11.78
CA ALA A 189 19.65 10.04 -12.56
C ALA A 189 18.90 9.75 -13.88
N PRO A 190 19.55 9.24 -14.94
CA PRO A 190 18.84 8.75 -16.11
C PRO A 190 17.83 7.64 -15.77
N LEU A 191 16.72 7.57 -16.50
CA LEU A 191 15.79 6.44 -16.44
C LEU A 191 16.36 5.29 -17.27
N ASP A 192 16.94 4.31 -16.59
CA ASP A 192 17.61 3.17 -17.22
C ASP A 192 17.20 1.85 -16.52
N ALA A 193 16.26 1.15 -17.14
CA ALA A 193 15.76 -0.12 -16.64
C ALA A 193 16.82 -1.23 -16.66
N GLU A 194 17.78 -1.19 -17.59
CA GLU A 194 18.86 -2.19 -17.69
C GLU A 194 19.87 -1.99 -16.57
N ALA A 195 20.21 -0.73 -16.25
CA ALA A 195 21.06 -0.41 -15.10
C ALA A 195 20.42 -0.81 -13.76
N LEU A 196 19.09 -0.70 -13.64
CA LEU A 196 18.37 -1.22 -12.47
C LEU A 196 18.39 -2.75 -12.43
N ALA A 197 18.08 -3.42 -13.55
CA ALA A 197 18.08 -4.87 -13.63
C ALA A 197 19.45 -5.51 -13.35
N ALA A 198 20.55 -4.83 -13.70
CA ALA A 198 21.90 -5.29 -13.40
C ALA A 198 22.24 -5.36 -11.90
N GLN A 199 21.46 -4.70 -11.04
CA GLN A 199 21.65 -4.70 -9.57
C GLN A 199 20.94 -5.88 -8.89
N VAL A 200 19.99 -6.51 -9.57
CA VAL A 200 19.16 -7.62 -9.06
C VAL A 200 20.04 -8.80 -8.66
N ASP A 201 19.92 -9.25 -7.41
CA ASP A 201 20.69 -10.38 -6.87
C ASP A 201 19.96 -11.73 -6.96
N SER A 202 18.67 -11.74 -7.33
CA SER A 202 17.84 -12.94 -7.38
C SER A 202 16.55 -12.75 -8.21
N PRO A 203 15.95 -13.83 -8.74
CA PRO A 203 14.63 -13.76 -9.37
C PRO A 203 13.54 -13.19 -8.45
N GLN A 204 13.63 -13.43 -7.14
CA GLN A 204 12.73 -12.81 -6.16
C GLN A 204 12.91 -11.28 -6.11
N ALA A 205 14.15 -10.78 -6.15
CA ALA A 205 14.42 -9.34 -6.21
C ALA A 205 13.79 -8.68 -7.45
N ALA A 206 13.90 -9.33 -8.60
CA ALA A 206 13.30 -8.84 -9.85
C ALA A 206 11.79 -8.68 -9.71
N ARG A 207 11.11 -9.68 -9.14
CA ARG A 207 9.66 -9.63 -8.91
C ARG A 207 9.26 -8.53 -7.94
N GLU A 208 10.03 -8.31 -6.88
CA GLU A 208 9.80 -7.22 -5.92
C GLU A 208 9.97 -5.84 -6.55
N MET A 209 11.02 -5.64 -7.36
CA MET A 209 11.28 -4.38 -8.06
C MET A 209 10.21 -4.06 -9.12
N TYR A 210 9.67 -5.09 -9.77
CA TYR A 210 8.52 -4.90 -10.65
C TYR A 210 7.27 -4.54 -9.86
N LEU A 211 6.96 -5.30 -8.81
CA LEU A 211 5.75 -5.10 -8.00
C LEU A 211 5.71 -3.71 -7.34
N ILE A 212 6.83 -3.24 -6.80
CA ILE A 212 6.92 -1.90 -6.20
C ILE A 212 6.68 -0.81 -7.25
N SER A 213 7.14 -1.04 -8.49
CA SER A 213 6.95 -0.09 -9.59
C SER A 213 5.49 -0.02 -10.03
N VAL A 214 4.80 -1.16 -10.06
CA VAL A 214 3.35 -1.21 -10.36
C VAL A 214 2.54 -0.38 -9.35
N ALA A 215 2.90 -0.43 -8.06
CA ALA A 215 2.16 0.31 -7.03
C ALA A 215 2.23 1.85 -7.19
N VAL A 216 3.23 2.34 -7.93
CA VAL A 216 3.48 3.78 -8.13
C VAL A 216 2.85 4.27 -9.44
N VAL A 217 3.05 3.49 -10.50
CA VAL A 217 2.67 3.82 -11.87
C VAL A 217 1.15 3.93 -12.02
N ASP A 218 0.69 4.94 -12.73
CA ASP A 218 -0.65 5.02 -13.30
C ASP A 218 -0.69 4.25 -14.64
N GLU A 219 -1.34 3.09 -14.65
CA GLU A 219 -1.52 2.27 -15.86
C GLU A 219 -2.23 2.99 -17.01
N GLN A 220 -2.97 4.08 -16.73
CA GLN A 220 -3.62 4.90 -17.77
C GLN A 220 -2.65 5.87 -18.45
N ASN A 221 -1.48 6.12 -17.84
CA ASN A 221 -0.42 6.93 -18.44
C ASN A 221 0.43 6.04 -19.37
N ALA A 222 0.40 6.35 -20.67
CA ALA A 222 1.13 5.57 -21.68
C ALA A 222 2.65 5.55 -21.46
N MET A 223 3.24 6.63 -20.92
CA MET A 223 4.68 6.68 -20.65
C MET A 223 5.05 5.79 -19.47
N GLU A 224 4.27 5.85 -18.39
CA GLU A 224 4.50 5.02 -17.21
C GLU A 224 4.23 3.53 -17.49
N ARG A 225 3.23 3.23 -18.32
CA ARG A 225 3.01 1.86 -18.83
C ARG A 225 4.20 1.37 -19.66
N ALA A 226 4.73 2.19 -20.56
CA ALA A 226 5.89 1.83 -21.35
C ALA A 226 7.14 1.57 -20.48
N TRP A 227 7.27 2.32 -19.37
CA TRP A 227 8.31 2.07 -18.37
C TRP A 227 8.14 0.70 -17.71
N LEU A 228 6.94 0.32 -17.26
CA LEU A 228 6.70 -1.03 -16.70
C LEU A 228 7.02 -2.12 -17.72
N ASP A 229 6.58 -1.98 -18.97
CA ASP A 229 6.87 -2.96 -20.02
C ASP A 229 8.39 -3.07 -20.29
N GLN A 230 9.13 -1.95 -20.24
CA GLN A 230 10.59 -1.94 -20.36
C GLN A 230 11.25 -2.62 -19.16
N LEU A 231 10.82 -2.29 -17.94
CA LEU A 231 11.35 -2.84 -16.70
C LEU A 231 11.14 -4.35 -16.63
N GLY A 232 9.94 -4.85 -16.96
CA GLY A 232 9.65 -6.28 -16.98
C GLY A 232 10.57 -7.05 -17.92
N ARG A 233 10.91 -6.48 -19.08
CA ARG A 233 11.86 -7.07 -20.05
C ARG A 233 13.29 -7.06 -19.52
N ALA A 234 13.76 -5.94 -18.98
CA ALA A 234 15.12 -5.83 -18.41
C ALA A 234 15.32 -6.82 -17.26
N LEU A 235 14.29 -6.97 -16.41
CA LEU A 235 14.26 -7.94 -15.31
C LEU A 235 14.08 -9.40 -15.77
N SER A 236 13.94 -9.65 -17.07
CA SER A 236 13.70 -10.98 -17.65
C SER A 236 12.49 -11.69 -17.05
N LEU A 237 11.43 -10.94 -16.70
CA LEU A 237 10.21 -11.50 -16.13
C LEU A 237 9.31 -12.05 -17.24
N PRO A 238 8.82 -13.31 -17.13
CA PRO A 238 7.81 -13.84 -18.04
C PRO A 238 6.52 -13.03 -17.98
N GLY A 239 5.81 -12.93 -19.11
CA GLY A 239 4.59 -12.11 -19.22
C GLY A 239 3.46 -12.55 -18.29
N GLU A 240 3.38 -13.86 -18.01
CA GLU A 240 2.44 -14.43 -17.04
C GLU A 240 2.75 -14.00 -15.60
N VAL A 241 4.03 -13.83 -15.26
CA VAL A 241 4.46 -13.38 -13.93
C VAL A 241 4.16 -11.90 -13.77
N THR A 242 4.47 -11.06 -14.77
CA THR A 242 4.17 -9.63 -14.71
C THR A 242 2.67 -9.36 -14.63
N ALA A 243 1.86 -10.11 -15.38
CA ALA A 243 0.40 -10.00 -15.31
C ALA A 243 -0.16 -10.35 -13.93
N GLU A 244 0.37 -11.39 -13.28
CA GLU A 244 -0.06 -11.77 -11.92
C GLU A 244 0.43 -10.77 -10.85
N LEU A 245 1.64 -10.23 -11.00
CA LEU A 245 2.15 -9.15 -10.12
C LEU A 245 1.26 -7.91 -10.22
N GLU A 246 0.87 -7.51 -11.44
CA GLU A 246 -0.07 -6.42 -11.67
C GLU A 246 -1.45 -6.70 -11.07
N HIS A 247 -1.92 -7.94 -11.16
CA HIS A 247 -3.17 -8.37 -10.53
C HIS A 247 -3.10 -8.23 -9.00
N GLN A 248 -2.07 -8.79 -8.35
CA GLN A 248 -1.91 -8.69 -6.90
C GLN A 248 -1.78 -7.24 -6.41
N ALA A 249 -1.09 -6.38 -7.16
CA ALA A 249 -0.96 -4.96 -6.81
C ALA A 249 -2.32 -4.24 -6.80
N ARG A 250 -3.19 -4.54 -7.77
CA ARG A 250 -4.55 -3.99 -7.83
C ARG A 250 -5.47 -4.51 -6.73
N GLU A 251 -5.28 -5.74 -6.26
CA GLU A 251 -6.06 -6.29 -5.14
C GLU A 251 -5.61 -5.72 -3.77
N ALA A 252 -4.38 -5.24 -3.67
CA ALA A 252 -3.81 -4.73 -2.41
C ALA A 252 -4.05 -3.23 -2.15
N GLY A 253 -4.44 -2.46 -3.17
CA GLY A 253 -4.69 -1.00 -3.09
C GLY A 253 -6.16 -0.61 -3.16
#